data_AF-A0A699KJF2-F1
#
_entry.id   AF-A0A699KJF2-F1
#
_cell.length_a   1.000
_cell.length_b   1.000
_cell.length_c   1.000
_cell.angle_alpha   90.00
_cell.angle_beta   90.00
_cell.angle_gamma   90.00
#
_symmetry.space_group_name_H-M   'P 1'
#
loop_
_entity.id
_entity.type
_entity.pdbx_description
1 polymer ?
#
loop_
_entity_poly.entity_id
_entity_poly.type
_entity_poly.pdbx_seq_one_letter_code
_entity_poly.pdbx_strand_id
1 'polypeptide(L)'
;MLKYGVTRRLSTAYQPQTSGQVEVSNRGLKRILERTIGENRASWSDKLDDALWAFRTAYKTPIGCTPDKLVYGKAWHLPIELEHKAYWALKQAKFDLTIAGDH
;
A
#
# COMPACT_ATOMS: atom_id res chain seq x y z
N MET A 1 -6.95 10.48 33.21
CA MET A 1 -6.78 9.89 31.86
C MET A 1 -5.95 8.62 31.97
N LEU A 2 -6.57 7.46 32.22
CA LEU A 2 -5.86 6.17 32.30
C LEU A 2 -6.81 4.95 32.11
N LYS A 3 -7.96 5.12 31.43
CA LYS A 3 -8.97 4.05 31.29
C LYS A 3 -8.44 2.80 30.57
N TYR A 4 -7.42 2.95 29.72
CA TYR A 4 -6.87 1.90 28.87
C TYR A 4 -5.35 1.71 29.03
N GLY A 5 -4.73 2.25 30.08
CA GLY A 5 -3.28 2.15 30.26
C GLY A 5 -2.42 2.92 29.23
N VAL A 6 -3.04 3.74 28.36
CA VAL A 6 -2.34 4.47 27.30
C VAL A 6 -1.79 5.80 27.82
N THR A 7 -0.47 5.98 27.72
CA THR A 7 0.19 7.27 27.96
C THR A 7 0.06 8.16 26.74
N ARG A 8 -0.67 9.28 26.87
CA ARG A 8 -0.80 10.27 25.80
C ARG A 8 0.48 11.10 25.68
N ARG A 9 1.19 10.94 24.57
CA ARG A 9 2.30 11.83 24.18
C ARG A 9 1.76 12.97 23.33
N LEU A 10 2.03 14.21 23.74
CA LEU A 10 1.61 15.42 23.01
C LEU A 10 2.84 16.07 22.37
N SER A 11 2.68 16.55 21.14
CA SER A 11 3.67 17.42 20.52
C SER A 11 3.42 18.86 20.93
N THR A 12 4.48 19.64 21.06
CA THR A 12 4.39 21.10 21.22
C THR A 12 3.78 21.72 19.98
N ALA A 13 2.98 22.78 20.14
CA ALA A 13 2.43 23.53 19.02
C ALA A 13 3.55 24.01 18.08
N TYR A 14 3.30 24.00 16.77
CA TYR A 14 4.25 24.44 15.73
C TYR A 14 5.58 23.67 15.66
N GLN A 15 5.66 22.47 16.26
CA GLN A 15 6.85 21.61 16.18
C GLN A 15 6.56 20.28 15.46
N PRO A 16 6.35 20.33 14.13
CA PRO A 16 5.94 19.17 13.31
C PRO A 16 6.94 18.01 13.34
N GLN A 17 8.22 18.32 13.58
CA GLN A 17 9.33 17.39 13.51
C GLN A 17 9.23 16.22 14.51
N THR A 18 8.56 16.42 15.64
CA THR A 18 8.31 15.36 16.65
C THR A 18 7.42 14.23 16.11
N SER A 19 6.64 14.50 15.07
CA SER A 19 5.71 13.55 14.44
C SER A 19 6.04 13.31 12.96
N GLY A 20 7.30 13.48 12.55
CA GLY A 20 7.69 13.44 11.13
C GLY A 20 7.28 12.17 10.38
N GLN A 21 7.30 11.00 11.04
CA GLN A 21 6.84 9.75 10.44
C GLN A 21 5.35 9.77 10.08
N VAL A 22 4.52 10.36 10.94
CA VAL A 22 3.08 10.52 10.70
C VAL A 22 2.85 11.51 9.57
N GLU A 23 3.62 12.60 9.51
CA GLU A 23 3.51 13.58 8.43
C GLU A 23 3.86 13.02 7.06
N VAL A 24 4.96 12.26 6.96
CA VAL A 24 5.38 11.61 5.70
C VAL A 24 4.32 10.59 5.26
N SER A 25 3.80 9.79 6.20
CA SER A 25 2.77 8.80 5.90
C SER A 25 1.46 9.46 5.45
N ASN A 26 1.02 10.51 6.14
CA ASN A 26 -0.17 11.27 5.79
C ASN A 26 -0.03 11.96 4.43
N ARG A 27 1.16 12.48 4.09
CA ARG A 27 1.43 13.05 2.76
C ARG A 27 1.32 12.00 1.67
N GLY A 28 1.80 10.78 1.92
CA GLY A 28 1.66 9.65 1.01
C GLY A 28 0.20 9.26 0.77
N LEU A 29 -0.58 9.13 1.83
CA LEU A 29 -2.02 8.81 1.74
C LEU A 29 -2.81 9.89 1.01
N LYS A 30 -2.57 11.17 1.31
CA LYS A 30 -3.21 12.28 0.60
C LYS A 30 -2.95 12.24 -0.90
N ARG A 31 -1.71 11.97 -1.32
CA ARG A 31 -1.38 11.85 -2.76
C ARG A 31 -2.11 10.70 -3.45
N ILE A 32 -2.33 9.58 -2.76
CA ILE A 32 -3.10 8.46 -3.30
C ILE A 32 -4.57 8.88 -3.45
N LEU A 33 -5.14 9.46 -2.39
CA LEU A 33 -6.52 9.94 -2.38
C LEU A 33 -6.78 10.98 -3.48
N GLU A 34 -5.90 11.98 -3.61
CA GLU A 34 -5.97 13.02 -4.65
C GLU A 34 -6.03 12.42 -6.06
N ARG A 35 -5.29 11.32 -6.31
CA ARG A 35 -5.31 10.63 -7.60
C ARG A 35 -6.57 9.82 -7.83
N THR A 36 -7.11 9.17 -6.79
CA THR A 36 -8.31 8.32 -6.92
C THR A 36 -9.62 9.11 -6.98
N ILE A 37 -9.67 10.28 -6.34
CA ILE A 37 -10.91 11.06 -6.20
C ILE A 37 -11.08 12.05 -7.37
N GLY A 38 -9.98 12.45 -8.02
CA GLY A 38 -10.01 13.39 -9.13
C GLY A 38 -10.60 14.74 -8.71
N GLU A 39 -11.59 15.24 -9.47
CA GLU A 39 -12.22 16.55 -9.22
C GLU A 39 -13.25 16.53 -8.09
N ASN A 40 -13.91 15.39 -7.84
CA ASN A 40 -15.02 15.31 -6.87
C ASN A 40 -14.52 15.01 -5.45
N ARG A 41 -14.02 16.04 -4.76
CA ARG A 41 -13.44 15.92 -3.40
C ARG A 41 -14.42 15.45 -2.31
N ALA A 42 -15.72 15.36 -2.57
CA ALA A 42 -16.72 14.99 -1.58
C ALA A 42 -16.73 13.48 -1.25
N SER A 43 -16.31 12.62 -2.18
CA SER A 43 -16.36 11.15 -2.04
C SER A 43 -15.07 10.54 -1.46
N TRP A 44 -14.29 11.32 -0.71
CA TRP A 44 -13.00 10.86 -0.19
C TRP A 44 -13.12 9.72 0.83
N SER A 45 -14.20 9.69 1.62
CA SER A 45 -14.47 8.62 2.58
C SER A 45 -14.59 7.27 1.90
N ASP A 46 -15.27 7.24 0.75
CA ASP A 46 -15.61 6.02 0.03
C ASP A 46 -14.37 5.41 -0.64
N LYS A 47 -13.32 6.22 -0.85
CA LYS A 47 -12.03 5.81 -1.40
C LYS A 47 -10.94 5.64 -0.35
N LEU A 48 -11.26 5.85 0.93
CA LEU A 48 -10.27 5.80 1.99
C LEU A 48 -9.72 4.38 2.17
N ASP A 49 -10.58 3.36 2.13
CA ASP A 49 -10.17 1.97 2.28
C ASP A 49 -9.27 1.52 1.12
N ASP A 50 -9.63 1.86 -0.12
CA ASP A 50 -8.81 1.61 -1.31
C ASP A 50 -7.43 2.29 -1.20
N ALA A 51 -7.40 3.55 -0.73
CA ALA A 51 -6.16 4.30 -0.57
C ALA A 51 -5.27 3.72 0.54
N LEU A 52 -5.86 3.29 1.66
CA LEU A 52 -5.15 2.62 2.75
C LEU A 52 -4.59 1.28 2.28
N TRP A 53 -5.37 0.50 1.52
CA TRP A 53 -4.92 -0.74 0.91
C TRP A 53 -3.70 -0.51 0.02
N ALA A 54 -3.80 0.43 -0.92
CA ALA A 54 -2.70 0.76 -1.83
C ALA A 54 -1.46 1.23 -1.06
N PHE A 55 -1.64 2.02 0.01
CA PHE A 55 -0.52 2.48 0.82
C PHE A 55 0.20 1.36 1.57
N ARG A 56 -0.54 0.39 2.10
CA ARG A 56 -0.04 -0.76 2.88
C ARG A 56 0.65 -1.82 2.04
N THR A 57 0.19 -2.01 0.80
CA THR A 57 0.72 -3.00 -0.15
C THR A 57 1.84 -2.44 -1.03
N ALA A 58 1.95 -1.11 -1.19
CA ALA A 58 3.04 -0.50 -1.92
C ALA A 58 4.39 -0.62 -1.20
N TYR A 59 5.43 -1.03 -1.94
CA TYR A 59 6.80 -1.09 -1.45
C TYR A 59 7.31 0.31 -1.07
N LYS A 60 7.92 0.44 0.11
CA LYS A 60 8.53 1.69 0.57
C LYS A 60 10.04 1.55 0.56
N THR A 61 10.70 2.21 -0.39
CA THR A 61 12.17 2.21 -0.52
C THR A 61 12.90 2.55 0.79
N PRO A 62 12.48 3.55 1.60
CA PRO A 62 13.18 3.86 2.85
C PRO A 62 13.10 2.74 3.91
N ILE A 63 12.09 1.89 3.84
CA ILE A 63 11.86 0.79 4.78
C ILE A 63 12.40 -0.54 4.21
N GLY A 64 12.53 -0.64 2.87
CA GLY A 64 12.96 -1.85 2.19
C GLY A 64 11.88 -2.94 2.11
N CYS A 65 10.62 -2.63 2.42
CA CYS A 65 9.51 -3.56 2.33
C CYS A 65 8.16 -2.82 2.23
N THR A 66 7.07 -3.59 2.19
CA THR A 66 5.70 -3.07 2.30
C THR A 66 5.31 -2.91 3.78
N PRO A 67 4.54 -1.88 4.15
CA PRO A 67 4.08 -1.70 5.52
C PRO A 67 3.37 -2.94 6.10
N ASP A 68 2.57 -3.66 5.31
CA ASP A 68 1.91 -4.90 5.80
C ASP A 68 2.91 -6.00 6.11
N LYS A 69 3.98 -6.14 5.30
CA LYS A 69 5.04 -7.10 5.59
C LYS A 69 5.78 -6.75 6.89
N LEU A 70 5.91 -5.46 7.22
CA LEU A 70 6.51 -5.02 8.47
C LEU A 70 5.65 -5.38 9.69
N VAL A 71 4.32 -5.26 9.59
CA VAL A 71 3.38 -5.53 10.70
C VAL A 71 3.15 -7.03 10.91
N TYR A 72 2.92 -7.78 9.83
CA TYR A 72 2.49 -9.18 9.90
C TYR A 72 3.60 -10.19 9.58
N GLY A 73 4.79 -9.74 9.17
CA GLY A 73 5.92 -10.59 8.80
C GLY A 73 5.76 -11.32 7.46
N LYS A 74 4.57 -11.25 6.82
CA LYS A 74 4.29 -11.84 5.50
C LYS A 74 3.80 -10.78 4.53
N ALA A 75 4.22 -10.89 3.28
CA ALA A 75 3.66 -10.07 2.20
C ALA A 75 2.22 -10.51 1.97
N TRP A 76 1.29 -9.56 1.96
CA TRP A 76 -0.06 -9.81 1.47
C TRP A 76 0.00 -9.89 -0.05
N HIS A 77 -0.22 -11.09 -0.59
CA HIS A 77 -0.35 -11.28 -2.03
C HIS A 77 -1.75 -10.89 -2.45
N LEU A 78 -1.89 -9.87 -3.30
CA LEU A 78 -3.19 -9.57 -3.88
C LEU A 78 -3.60 -10.73 -4.81
N PRO A 79 -4.89 -11.08 -4.88
CA PRO A 79 -5.43 -11.95 -5.93
C PRO A 79 -5.00 -11.49 -7.33
N ILE A 80 -4.97 -10.18 -7.59
CA ILE A 80 -4.53 -9.62 -8.88
C ILE A 80 -3.06 -9.93 -9.20
N GLU A 81 -2.17 -9.97 -8.19
CA GLU A 81 -0.77 -10.33 -8.41
C GLU A 81 -0.62 -11.82 -8.70
N LEU A 82 -1.43 -12.65 -8.03
CA LEU A 82 -1.49 -14.09 -8.29
C LEU A 82 -2.06 -14.38 -9.68
N GLU A 83 -3.15 -13.71 -10.07
CA GLU A 83 -3.76 -13.82 -11.40
C GLU A 83 -2.81 -13.35 -12.50
N HIS A 84 -2.14 -12.21 -12.32
CA HIS A 84 -1.17 -11.71 -13.29
C HIS A 84 0.04 -12.67 -13.41
N LYS A 85 0.57 -13.19 -12.30
CA LYS A 85 1.64 -14.21 -12.33
C LYS A 85 1.19 -15.50 -13.00
N ALA A 86 -0.02 -15.96 -12.72
CA ALA A 86 -0.61 -17.15 -13.35
C ALA A 86 -0.81 -16.94 -14.86
N TYR A 87 -1.31 -15.77 -15.27
CA TYR A 87 -1.46 -15.38 -16.67
C TYR A 87 -0.11 -15.37 -17.40
N TRP A 88 0.93 -14.78 -16.79
CA TRP A 88 2.27 -14.78 -17.37
C TRP A 88 2.86 -16.18 -17.50
N ALA A 89 2.71 -17.02 -16.48
CA ALA A 89 3.13 -18.42 -16.53
C ALA A 89 2.40 -19.19 -17.64
N LEU A 90 1.09 -18.99 -17.79
CA LEU A 90 0.30 -19.57 -18.88
C LEU A 90 0.76 -19.11 -20.26
N LYS A 91 1.07 -17.82 -20.40
CA LYS A 91 1.57 -17.26 -21.65
C LYS A 91 2.93 -17.86 -22.00
N GLN A 92 3.83 -18.00 -21.03
CA GLN A 92 5.15 -18.59 -21.22
C GLN A 92 5.05 -20.07 -21.61
N ALA A 93 4.24 -20.86 -20.90
CA ALA A 93 3.99 -22.26 -21.22
C ALA A 93 3.41 -22.46 -22.63
N LYS A 94 2.51 -21.55 -23.06
CA LYS A 94 1.97 -21.56 -24.44
C LYS A 94 3.05 -21.24 -25.49
N PHE A 95 3.96 -20.32 -25.20
CA PHE A 95 5.09 -20.02 -26.09
C PHE A 95 6.03 -21.22 -26.25
N ASP A 96 6.37 -21.89 -25.15
CA ASP A 96 7.25 -23.06 -25.14
C ASP A 96 6.64 -24.23 -25.93
N LEU A 97 5.32 -24.42 -25.87
CA LEU A 97 4.59 -25.43 -26.65
C LEU A 97 4.65 -25.17 -28.16
N THR A 98 4.56 -23.92 -28.62
CA THR A 98 4.73 -23.59 -30.05
C THR A 98 6.16 -23.86 -30.53
N ILE A 99 7.17 -23.56 -29.71
CA ILE A 99 8.57 -23.82 -30.05
C ILE A 99 8.84 -25.34 -30.13
N ALA A 100 8.21 -26.15 -29.26
CA ALA A 100 8.36 -27.60 -29.27
C ALA A 100 7.64 -28.30 -30.44
N GLY A 101 6.68 -27.64 -31.09
CA GLY A 101 5.91 -28.17 -32.23
C GLY A 101 6.48 -27.85 -33.62
N ASP A 102 7.48 -26.96 -33.71
CA ASP A 102 8.13 -26.53 -34.97
C ASP A 102 9.36 -27.39 -35.34
N HIS A 103 9.41 -28.66 -34.90
CA HIS A 103 10.45 -29.65 -35.22
C HIS A 103 9.91 -30.87 -35.96
#